data_AF-A0A2U3AEZ6-F1
#
_entry.id   AF-A0A2U3AEZ6-F1
#
_cell.length_a   1.000
_cell.length_b   1.000
_cell.length_c   1.000
_cell.angle_alpha   90.00
_cell.angle_beta   90.00
_cell.angle_gamma   90.00
#
_symmetry.space_group_name_H-M   'P 1'
#
loop_
_entity.id
_entity.type
_entity.pdbx_description
1 polymer ?
#
loop_
_entity_poly.entity_id
_entity_poly.type
_entity_poly.pdbx_seq_one_letter_code
_entity_poly.pdbx_strand_id
1 'polypeptide(L)'
;MRKFLLIILLIPIIEIAFVLLSGKLIGAWWTIALIVITGLLGIYLLKSESKRVKREIEASVKQGLPPGPVLIESVLLIIAGILLVLPGFLSDILGILLILKPIRRLWRPLIEKWMRKKYSNSNVVVYRR
;
A
#
# COMPACT_ATOMS: atom_id res chain seq x y z
N MET A 1 2.22 24.59 2.46
CA MET A 1 2.26 23.94 3.80
C MET A 1 0.88 23.90 4.48
N ARG A 2 0.15 25.01 4.65
CA ARG A 2 -1.22 25.03 5.26
C ARG A 2 -2.22 24.02 4.64
N LYS A 3 -2.24 23.84 3.32
CA LYS A 3 -3.16 22.91 2.64
C LYS A 3 -2.95 21.44 3.02
N PHE A 4 -1.71 21.02 3.31
CA PHE A 4 -1.38 19.65 3.67
C PHE A 4 -1.86 19.31 5.10
N LEU A 5 -1.71 20.28 6.02
CA LEU A 5 -2.23 20.16 7.38
C LEU A 5 -3.76 20.02 7.41
N LEU A 6 -4.46 20.75 6.54
CA LEU A 6 -5.91 20.62 6.40
C LEU A 6 -6.33 19.23 5.94
N ILE A 7 -5.66 18.67 4.93
CA ILE A 7 -5.97 17.32 4.42
C ILE A 7 -5.74 16.26 5.50
N ILE A 8 -4.62 16.34 6.21
CA ILE A 8 -4.30 15.43 7.34
C ILE A 8 -5.37 15.47 8.44
N LEU A 9 -5.98 16.64 8.68
CA LEU A 9 -7.04 16.80 9.67
C LEU A 9 -8.41 16.35 9.13
N LEU A 10 -8.73 16.66 7.87
CA LEU A 10 -10.01 16.35 7.25
C LEU A 10 -10.22 14.84 7.05
N ILE A 11 -9.17 14.11 6.68
CA ILE A 11 -9.24 12.66 6.47
C ILE A 11 -9.80 11.91 7.69
N PRO A 12 -9.21 12.00 8.90
CA PRO A 12 -9.71 11.27 10.07
C PRO A 12 -11.11 11.72 10.50
N ILE A 13 -11.46 13.00 10.28
CA ILE A 13 -12.82 13.49 10.55
C ILE A 13 -13.83 12.77 9.65
N ILE A 14 -13.53 12.65 8.36
CA ILE A 14 -14.38 11.93 7.40
C ILE A 14 -14.47 10.45 7.78
N GLU A 15 -13.36 9.83 8.16
CA GLU A 15 -13.33 8.41 8.59
C GLU A 15 -14.25 8.15 9.77
N ILE A 16 -14.17 8.97 10.82
CA ILE A 16 -15.04 8.85 12.00
C ILE A 16 -16.51 9.04 11.60
N ALA A 17 -16.81 10.00 10.72
CA ALA A 17 -18.18 10.20 10.24
C ALA A 17 -18.71 8.95 9.51
N PHE A 18 -17.91 8.30 8.66
CA PHE A 18 -18.29 7.06 7.98
C PHE A 18 -18.51 5.90 8.96
N VAL A 19 -17.64 5.72 9.95
CA VAL A 19 -17.79 4.68 10.98
C VAL A 19 -19.07 4.87 11.80
N LEU A 20 -19.42 6.12 12.12
CA LEU A 20 -20.67 6.43 12.80
C LEU A 20 -21.90 6.19 11.92
N LEU A 21 -21.83 6.54 10.64
CA LEU A 21 -22.91 6.30 9.67
C LEU A 21 -23.12 4.80 9.42
N SER A 22 -22.04 4.02 9.26
CA SER A 22 -22.14 2.56 9.14
C SER A 22 -22.69 1.92 10.41
N GLY A 23 -22.32 2.45 11.59
CA GLY A 23 -22.88 2.04 12.88
C GLY A 23 -24.39 2.25 12.96
N LYS A 24 -24.93 3.29 12.31
CA LYS A 24 -26.38 3.53 12.22
C LYS A 24 -27.08 2.68 11.15
N LEU A 25 -26.43 2.40 10.03
CA LEU A 25 -27.01 1.64 8.91
C LEU A 25 -27.01 0.12 9.14
N ILE A 26 -25.90 -0.42 9.64
CA ILE A 26 -25.63 -1.87 9.75
C ILE A 26 -25.65 -2.32 11.22
N GLY A 27 -25.53 -1.38 12.16
CA GLY A 27 -25.41 -1.65 13.59
C GLY A 27 -23.97 -1.53 14.08
N ALA A 28 -23.80 -1.04 15.32
CA ALA A 28 -22.50 -0.84 15.93
C ALA A 28 -21.69 -2.14 16.04
N TRP A 29 -22.34 -3.24 16.42
CA TRP A 29 -21.67 -4.55 16.57
C TRP A 29 -21.10 -5.07 15.25
N TRP A 30 -21.86 -4.98 14.16
CA TRP A 30 -21.40 -5.38 12.83
C TRP A 30 -20.28 -4.48 12.31
N THR A 31 -20.35 -3.18 12.59
CA THR A 31 -19.29 -2.23 12.23
C THR A 31 -17.98 -2.55 12.94
N ILE A 32 -18.04 -2.85 14.24
CA ILE A 32 -16.85 -3.26 15.03
C ILE A 32 -16.30 -4.58 14.49
N ALA A 33 -17.16 -5.58 14.22
CA ALA A 33 -16.73 -6.85 13.66
C ALA A 33 -16.00 -6.68 12.31
N LEU A 34 -16.52 -5.82 11.42
CA LEU A 34 -15.88 -5.51 10.15
C LEU A 34 -14.50 -4.88 10.35
N ILE A 35 -14.37 -3.88 11.21
CA ILE A 35 -13.09 -3.22 11.53
C ILE A 35 -12.06 -4.22 12.08
N VAL A 36 -12.50 -5.13 12.96
CA VAL A 36 -11.61 -6.17 13.49
C VAL A 36 -11.16 -7.12 12.39
N ILE A 37 -12.08 -7.55 11.51
CA ILE A 37 -11.76 -8.44 10.39
C ILE A 37 -10.79 -7.77 9.41
N THR A 38 -11.02 -6.51 9.02
CA THR A 38 -10.14 -5.76 8.11
C THR A 38 -8.77 -5.53 8.73
N GLY A 39 -8.71 -5.16 10.02
CA GLY A 39 -7.46 -5.04 10.77
C GLY A 39 -6.67 -6.36 10.83
N LEU A 40 -7.34 -7.48 11.12
CA LEU A 40 -6.69 -8.81 11.12
C LEU A 40 -6.16 -9.19 9.73
N LEU A 41 -6.90 -8.88 8.66
CA LEU A 41 -6.44 -9.08 7.28
C LEU A 41 -5.21 -8.22 6.97
N GLY A 42 -5.19 -6.96 7.38
CA GLY A 42 -4.03 -6.08 7.26
C GLY A 42 -2.79 -6.64 7.95
N ILE A 43 -2.93 -7.09 9.20
CA ILE A 43 -1.84 -7.74 9.96
C ILE A 43 -1.36 -9.01 9.27
N TYR A 44 -2.28 -9.85 8.79
CA TYR A 44 -1.95 -11.09 8.09
C TYR A 44 -1.13 -10.82 6.82
N LEU A 45 -1.52 -9.82 6.03
CA LEU A 45 -0.82 -9.41 4.82
C LEU A 45 0.56 -8.83 5.11
N LEU A 46 0.69 -7.99 6.14
CA LEU A 46 1.99 -7.47 6.57
C LEU A 46 2.93 -8.60 6.98
N LYS A 47 2.42 -9.61 7.72
CA LYS A 47 3.21 -10.77 8.13
C LYS A 47 3.64 -11.65 6.95
N SER A 48 2.77 -11.86 5.97
CA SER A 48 3.08 -12.72 4.82
C SER A 48 4.10 -12.05 3.89
N GLU A 49 3.94 -10.76 3.60
CA GLU A 49 4.86 -10.02 2.73
C GLU A 49 6.22 -9.77 3.37
N SER A 50 6.27 -9.51 4.68
CA SER A 50 7.54 -9.40 5.39
C SER A 50 8.41 -10.65 5.26
N LYS A 51 7.79 -11.85 5.25
CA LYS A 51 8.50 -13.13 5.06
C LYS A 51 8.95 -13.31 3.62
N ARG A 52 8.10 -12.96 2.65
CA ARG A 52 8.41 -13.05 1.21
C ARG A 52 9.59 -12.14 0.84
N VAL A 53 9.53 -10.87 1.24
CA VAL A 53 10.59 -9.87 1.02
C VAL A 53 11.94 -10.35 1.49
N LYS A 54 12.03 -10.87 2.74
CA LYS A 54 13.29 -11.34 3.29
C LYS A 54 13.91 -12.46 2.44
N ARG A 55 13.10 -13.46 2.08
CA ARG A 55 13.56 -14.58 1.23
C ARG A 55 14.03 -14.11 -0.13
N GLU A 56 13.31 -13.18 -0.73
CA GLU A 56 13.57 -12.73 -2.09
C GLU A 56 14.76 -11.76 -2.17
N ILE A 57 14.96 -10.94 -1.14
CA ILE A 57 16.20 -10.16 -0.94
C ILE A 57 17.38 -11.11 -0.76
N GLU A 58 17.31 -12.10 0.14
CA GLU A 58 18.39 -13.07 0.35
C GLU A 58 18.75 -13.82 -0.93
N ALA A 59 17.75 -14.25 -1.71
CA ALA A 59 17.95 -14.89 -3.01
C ALA A 59 18.62 -13.96 -4.03
N SER A 60 18.17 -12.69 -4.12
CA SER A 60 18.74 -11.71 -5.05
C SER A 60 20.19 -11.37 -4.71
N VAL A 61 20.52 -11.23 -3.42
CA VAL A 61 21.89 -10.98 -2.94
C VAL A 61 22.79 -12.17 -3.28
N LYS A 62 22.32 -13.41 -3.08
CA LYS A 62 23.09 -14.61 -3.45
C LYS A 62 23.37 -14.72 -4.95
N GLN A 63 22.49 -14.17 -5.78
CA GLN A 63 22.63 -14.20 -7.25
C GLN A 63 23.32 -12.95 -7.82
N GLY A 64 23.67 -11.95 -6.99
CA GLY A 64 24.29 -10.70 -7.44
C GLY A 64 23.37 -9.79 -8.28
N LEU A 65 22.04 -10.03 -8.27
CA LEU A 65 21.06 -9.23 -9.01
C LEU A 65 20.42 -8.14 -8.12
N PRO A 66 20.10 -6.96 -8.65
CA PRO A 66 19.42 -5.91 -7.91
C PRO A 66 17.92 -6.25 -7.69
N PRO A 67 17.40 -6.21 -6.44
CA PRO A 67 16.02 -6.61 -6.10
C PRO A 67 14.93 -5.57 -6.45
N GLY A 68 15.17 -4.69 -7.44
CA GLY A 68 14.33 -3.51 -7.71
C GLY A 68 12.82 -3.78 -7.89
N PRO A 69 12.40 -4.69 -8.77
CA PRO A 69 10.97 -4.95 -9.03
C PRO A 69 10.21 -5.53 -7.83
N VAL A 70 10.89 -6.39 -7.06
CA VAL A 70 10.30 -7.07 -5.89
C VAL A 70 10.07 -6.06 -4.76
N LEU A 71 11.04 -5.17 -4.53
CA LEU A 71 10.92 -4.13 -3.51
C LEU A 71 9.72 -3.20 -3.74
N ILE A 72 9.46 -2.82 -5.00
CA ILE A 72 8.32 -1.95 -5.33
C ILE A 72 7.00 -2.65 -4.99
N GLU A 73 6.84 -3.91 -5.41
CA GLU A 73 5.62 -4.68 -5.16
C GLU A 73 5.36 -4.86 -3.66
N SER A 74 6.41 -5.14 -2.90
CA SER A 74 6.33 -5.33 -1.46
C SER A 74 6.07 -4.04 -0.69
N VAL A 75 6.62 -2.90 -1.12
CA VAL A 75 6.31 -1.59 -0.51
C VAL A 75 4.84 -1.23 -0.69
N LEU A 76 4.27 -1.44 -1.89
CA LEU A 76 2.84 -1.21 -2.11
C LEU A 76 1.97 -2.08 -1.20
N LEU A 77 2.37 -3.34 -1.01
CA LEU A 77 1.69 -4.27 -0.12
C LEU A 77 1.76 -3.88 1.35
N ILE A 78 2.92 -3.39 1.81
CA ILE A 78 3.09 -2.91 3.17
C ILE A 78 2.22 -1.67 3.40
N ILE A 79 2.20 -0.73 2.47
CA ILE A 79 1.34 0.45 2.54
C ILE A 79 -0.14 0.04 2.60
N ALA A 80 -0.56 -0.90 1.75
CA ALA A 80 -1.94 -1.42 1.78
C ALA A 80 -2.28 -2.08 3.12
N GLY A 81 -1.37 -2.89 3.67
CA GLY A 81 -1.53 -3.54 4.96
C GLY A 81 -1.63 -2.54 6.12
N ILE A 82 -0.79 -1.50 6.13
CA ILE A 82 -0.87 -0.41 7.13
C ILE A 82 -2.21 0.32 7.03
N LEU A 83 -2.67 0.58 5.80
CA LEU A 83 -3.94 1.28 5.57
C LEU A 83 -5.16 0.52 6.10
N LEU A 84 -5.12 -0.82 6.08
CA LEU A 84 -6.15 -1.71 6.65
C LEU A 84 -6.07 -1.91 8.16
N VAL A 85 -4.87 -1.74 8.73
CA VAL A 85 -4.69 -1.83 10.19
C VAL A 85 -5.24 -0.57 10.86
N LEU A 86 -5.15 0.57 10.18
CA LEU A 86 -5.75 1.82 10.64
C LEU A 86 -7.28 1.74 10.45
N PRO A 87 -8.07 1.79 11.54
CA PRO A 87 -9.52 1.67 11.44
C PRO A 87 -10.09 2.90 10.74
N GLY A 88 -10.44 2.72 9.46
CA GLY A 88 -11.07 3.74 8.63
C GLY A 88 -11.92 3.07 7.57
N PHE A 89 -13.20 3.41 7.49
CA PHE A 89 -14.10 2.81 6.51
C PHE A 89 -13.66 3.11 5.06
N LEU A 90 -13.15 4.33 4.82
CA LEU A 90 -12.64 4.75 3.52
C LEU A 90 -11.25 4.12 3.26
N SER A 91 -10.40 4.11 4.28
CA SER A 91 -9.08 3.48 4.27
C SER A 91 -9.15 1.97 4.05
N ASP A 92 -10.15 1.28 4.59
CA ASP A 92 -10.40 -0.15 4.39
C ASP A 92 -10.79 -0.44 2.93
N ILE A 93 -11.67 0.37 2.34
CA ILE A 93 -12.03 0.24 0.91
C ILE A 93 -10.79 0.44 0.03
N LEU A 94 -9.99 1.47 0.30
CA LEU A 94 -8.76 1.74 -0.44
C LEU A 94 -7.71 0.64 -0.23
N GLY A 95 -7.58 0.12 0.99
CA GLY A 95 -6.67 -0.97 1.34
C GLY A 95 -7.06 -2.27 0.65
N ILE A 96 -8.35 -2.63 0.65
CA ILE A 96 -8.90 -3.78 -0.10
C ILE A 96 -8.67 -3.61 -1.60
N LEU A 97 -8.90 -2.40 -2.14
CA LEU A 97 -8.67 -2.10 -3.55
C LEU A 97 -7.20 -2.26 -3.95
N LEU A 98 -6.27 -1.88 -3.06
CA LEU A 98 -4.82 -2.07 -3.24
C LEU A 98 -4.38 -3.52 -3.08
N ILE A 99 -5.13 -4.36 -2.36
CA ILE A 99 -4.91 -5.81 -2.27
C ILE A 99 -5.27 -6.51 -3.58
N LEU A 100 -6.34 -6.07 -4.24
CA LEU A 100 -6.81 -6.70 -5.46
C LEU A 100 -5.76 -6.61 -6.59
N LYS A 101 -5.16 -7.77 -6.91
CA LYS A 101 -4.21 -8.00 -8.02
C LYS A 101 -4.56 -7.32 -9.37
N PRO A 102 -5.83 -7.17 -9.82
CA PRO A 102 -6.13 -6.47 -11.07
C PRO A 102 -5.74 -4.97 -11.04
N ILE A 103 -5.89 -4.28 -9.91
CA ILE A 103 -5.44 -2.89 -9.78
C ILE A 103 -3.92 -2.82 -9.88
N ARG A 104 -3.17 -3.74 -9.24
CA ARG A 104 -1.69 -3.75 -9.34
C ARG A 104 -1.16 -3.93 -10.76
N ARG A 105 -1.83 -4.74 -11.58
CA ARG A 105 -1.49 -4.90 -13.01
C ARG A 105 -1.79 -3.64 -13.82
N LEU A 106 -2.80 -2.86 -13.45
CA LEU A 106 -3.16 -1.62 -14.13
C LEU A 106 -2.14 -0.49 -13.88
N TRP A 107 -1.54 -0.44 -12.67
CA TRP A 107 -0.59 0.60 -12.28
C TRP A 107 0.87 0.29 -12.67
N ARG A 108 1.22 -1.00 -12.86
CA ARG A 108 2.54 -1.42 -13.38
C ARG A 108 3.01 -0.64 -14.63
N PRO A 109 2.22 -0.54 -15.73
CA PRO A 109 2.64 0.17 -16.93
C PRO A 109 2.70 1.71 -16.75
N LEU A 110 1.92 2.27 -15.82
CA LEU A 110 1.94 3.72 -15.52
C LEU A 110 3.23 4.12 -14.78
N ILE A 111 3.64 3.30 -13.82
CA ILE A 111 4.87 3.52 -13.04
C ILE A 111 6.11 3.26 -13.92
N GLU A 112 6.10 2.25 -14.79
CA GLU A 112 7.18 2.00 -15.76
C GLU A 112 7.36 3.18 -16.74
N LYS A 113 6.26 3.77 -17.25
CA LYS A 113 6.33 4.96 -18.10
C LYS A 113 6.90 6.18 -17.37
N TRP A 114 6.51 6.39 -16.12
CA TRP A 114 7.04 7.49 -15.30
C TRP A 114 8.53 7.33 -14.99
N MET A 115 8.98 6.11 -14.66
CA MET A 115 10.39 5.83 -14.42
C MET A 115 11.25 5.97 -15.68
N ARG A 116 10.80 5.45 -16.83
CA ARG A 116 11.49 5.65 -18.12
C ARG A 116 11.64 7.12 -18.49
N LYS A 117 10.61 7.93 -18.24
CA LYS A 117 10.63 9.37 -18.55
C LYS A 117 11.62 10.15 -17.66
N LYS A 118 11.92 9.64 -16.46
CA LYS A 118 12.87 10.28 -15.52
C LYS A 118 14.31 9.75 -15.65
N TYR A 119 14.50 8.53 -16.14
CA TYR A 119 15.83 7.94 -16.38
C TYR A 119 16.41 8.24 -17.77
N SER A 120 15.63 8.76 -18.72
CA SER A 120 16.11 9.13 -20.05
C SER A 120 16.72 10.54 -20.14
N ASN A 121 16.87 11.25 -19.01
CA ASN A 121 17.39 12.62 -18.98
C ASN A 121 18.62 12.83 -18.07
N SER A 122 19.23 11.75 -17.57
CA SER A 122 20.57 11.82 -16.99
C SER A 122 21.50 10.96 -17.84
N ASN A 123 22.38 11.64 -18.58
CA ASN A 123 23.52 11.07 -19.28
C ASN A 123 24.41 10.30 -18.29
N VAL A 124 24.07 9.05 -17.98
CA VAL A 124 24.95 8.15 -17.25
C VAL A 124 25.85 7.49 -18.29
N VAL A 125 26.94 8.18 -18.60
CA VAL A 125 28.09 7.63 -19.32
C VAL A 125 28.63 6.47 -18.48
N VAL A 126 28.33 5.25 -18.91
CA VAL A 126 28.88 4.02 -18.33
C VAL A 126 30.35 3.96 -18.71
N TYR A 127 31.24 4.39 -17.80
CA TYR A 127 32.66 4.12 -17.94
C TYR A 127 32.91 2.65 -17.59
N ARG A 128 33.08 1.83 -18.62
CA ARG A 128 33.57 0.45 -18.53
C ARG A 128 35.09 0.50 -18.41
N ARG A 129 35.65 -0.05 -17.33
CA ARG A 129 37.02 -0.58 -17.30
C ARG A 129 36.94 -2.04 -16.89
#